data_AF-A0A7S4RBL3-F1
#
_entry.id   AF-A0A7S4RBL3-F1
#
_cell.length_a   1.000
_cell.length_b   1.000
_cell.length_c   1.000
_cell.angle_alpha   90.00
_cell.angle_beta   90.00
_cell.angle_gamma   90.00
#
_symmetry.space_group_name_H-M   'P 1'
#
loop_
_entity.id
_entity.type
_entity.pdbx_description
1 polymer ?
#
loop_
_entity_poly.entity_id
_entity_poly.type
_entity_poly.pdbx_seq_one_letter_code
_entity_poly.pdbx_strand_id
1 'polypeptide(L)'
;MCAGIGAPGTLKEILRGYFGDMSAPERFGSDDIVKAGFIEIGPGVGPVKIGPLKYSQWWGDEKGYQRPVELATVRLKNMVEVLTKWNTYVTNPTVIDRRGATYLFDENGKVLYEYQHKGVLTYSETMSRPLSFLTPYIDKDKARNPLGFADTGGNADDNKSKRGRGILKPAGKAMGLLKPIFSYENKIQAQVLDVEDADAASARREIEDAVSQNDVVIYTYGLSPFSSEALGVLDEAGCSNYKKIELGLEWFLLGKEASAKRLELLKMTGQSSLPHVFIGGKHIGGLFTGTAEGGPGLAALKESGELQKMIEAASSREKESDE
;
A
#
# COMPACT_ATOMS: atom_id res chain seq x y z
N MET A 1 3.96 -10.04 -14.95
CA MET A 1 4.20 -11.05 -13.90
C MET A 1 3.99 -10.53 -12.47
N CYS A 2 4.48 -9.33 -12.11
CA CYS A 2 4.52 -8.86 -10.72
C CYS A 2 3.19 -8.44 -10.06
N ALA A 3 2.11 -8.22 -10.81
CA ALA A 3 0.80 -7.85 -10.23
C ALA A 3 -0.15 -9.05 -10.04
N GLY A 4 0.16 -10.23 -10.63
CA GLY A 4 -0.69 -11.41 -10.52
C GLY A 4 -2.12 -11.24 -11.06
N ILE A 5 -2.31 -10.33 -12.01
CA ILE A 5 -3.62 -10.01 -12.60
C ILE A 5 -4.20 -11.28 -13.22
N GLY A 6 -5.40 -11.68 -12.78
CA GLY A 6 -6.07 -12.91 -13.20
C GLY A 6 -5.67 -14.19 -12.44
N ALA A 7 -4.69 -14.14 -11.53
CA ALA A 7 -4.27 -15.29 -10.75
C ALA A 7 -4.99 -15.33 -9.38
N PRO A 8 -5.86 -16.33 -9.11
CA PRO A 8 -6.66 -16.40 -7.89
C PRO A 8 -5.83 -16.25 -6.62
N GLY A 9 -6.36 -15.56 -5.61
CA GLY A 9 -5.70 -15.37 -4.30
C GLY A 9 -4.45 -14.47 -4.29
N THR A 10 -3.93 -14.07 -5.45
CA THR A 10 -2.69 -13.27 -5.53
C THR A 10 -2.87 -11.87 -4.96
N LEU A 11 -4.00 -11.22 -5.26
CA LEU A 11 -4.25 -9.86 -4.79
C LEU A 11 -4.32 -9.79 -3.26
N LYS A 12 -4.99 -10.76 -2.62
CA LYS A 12 -5.02 -10.89 -1.15
C LYS A 12 -3.61 -10.99 -0.57
N GLU A 13 -2.72 -11.75 -1.21
CA GLU A 13 -1.34 -11.89 -0.76
C GLU A 13 -0.47 -10.66 -1.02
N ILE A 14 -0.77 -9.88 -2.06
CA ILE A 14 -0.16 -8.55 -2.25
C ILE A 14 -0.58 -7.66 -1.09
N LEU A 15 -1.88 -7.60 -0.78
CA LEU A 15 -2.43 -6.78 0.29
C LEU A 15 -1.86 -7.10 1.65
N ARG A 16 -1.80 -8.39 2.00
CA ARG A 16 -1.16 -8.88 3.22
C ARG A 16 0.29 -8.40 3.34
N GLY A 17 0.97 -8.24 2.21
CA GLY A 17 2.32 -7.69 2.13
C GLY A 17 2.44 -6.22 2.54
N TYR A 18 1.46 -5.40 2.15
CA TYR A 18 1.45 -3.96 2.41
C TYR A 18 0.84 -3.62 3.77
N PHE A 19 -0.24 -4.30 4.17
CA PHE A 19 -0.98 -4.00 5.39
C PHE A 19 -0.49 -4.71 6.64
N GLY A 20 0.33 -5.75 6.49
CA GLY A 20 0.67 -6.63 7.60
C GLY A 20 -0.38 -7.70 7.85
N ASP A 21 -0.10 -8.57 8.82
CA ASP A 21 -0.93 -9.71 9.18
C ASP A 21 -0.75 -10.06 10.66
N MET A 22 -1.76 -9.73 11.49
CA MET A 22 -1.74 -9.97 12.93
C MET A 22 -1.75 -11.47 13.30
N SER A 23 -2.07 -12.35 12.35
CA SER A 23 -2.05 -13.81 12.58
C SER A 23 -0.71 -14.46 12.22
N ALA A 24 0.21 -13.69 11.65
CA ALA A 24 1.54 -14.13 11.24
C ALA A 24 2.63 -13.55 12.16
N PRO A 25 3.72 -14.30 12.39
CA PRO A 25 4.89 -13.78 13.08
C PRO A 25 5.60 -12.70 12.23
N GLU A 26 6.42 -11.89 12.90
CA GLU A 26 7.39 -10.99 12.28
C GLU A 26 8.31 -11.75 11.28
N ARG A 27 8.91 -11.02 10.33
CA ARG A 27 9.82 -11.57 9.32
C ARG A 27 11.25 -11.05 9.42
N PHE A 28 11.42 -9.94 10.13
CA PHE A 28 12.72 -9.34 10.42
C PHE A 28 12.84 -9.10 11.93
N GLY A 29 14.02 -9.41 12.46
CA GLY A 29 14.40 -9.00 13.81
C GLY A 29 14.53 -7.49 13.95
N SER A 30 14.68 -7.03 15.19
CA SER A 30 14.83 -5.60 15.50
C SER A 30 16.03 -4.95 14.84
N ASP A 31 17.11 -5.68 14.58
CA ASP A 31 18.37 -5.16 14.06
C ASP A 31 18.61 -5.50 12.59
N ASP A 32 17.65 -6.16 11.93
CA ASP A 32 17.79 -6.58 10.54
C ASP A 32 17.81 -5.38 9.59
N ILE A 33 18.75 -5.38 8.65
CA ILE A 33 18.85 -4.37 7.60
C ILE A 33 18.79 -5.05 6.24
N VAL A 34 17.81 -4.66 5.44
CA VAL A 34 17.62 -5.15 4.08
C VAL A 34 18.25 -4.17 3.09
N LYS A 35 19.22 -4.64 2.31
CA LYS A 35 19.83 -3.88 1.22
C LYS A 35 19.36 -4.43 -0.12
N ALA A 36 18.79 -3.56 -0.94
CA ALA A 36 18.16 -3.86 -2.22
C ALA A 36 18.60 -2.80 -3.24
N GLY A 37 19.80 -2.97 -3.81
CA GLY A 37 20.40 -1.98 -4.70
C GLY A 37 20.67 -0.64 -3.99
N PHE A 38 20.05 0.44 -4.47
CA PHE A 38 20.15 1.78 -3.86
C PHE A 38 19.20 2.00 -2.67
N ILE A 39 18.41 0.98 -2.31
CA ILE A 39 17.44 1.00 -1.22
C ILE A 39 18.00 0.23 -0.02
N GLU A 40 17.95 0.82 1.16
CA GLU A 40 18.27 0.20 2.44
C GLU A 40 17.05 0.36 3.37
N ILE A 41 16.56 -0.73 3.95
CA ILE A 41 15.37 -0.74 4.82
C ILE A 41 15.81 -1.33 6.15
N GLY A 42 15.75 -0.55 7.21
CA GLY A 42 15.98 -1.02 8.57
C GLY A 42 16.67 0.02 9.46
N PRO A 43 16.88 -0.31 10.74
CA PRO A 43 16.62 -1.61 11.40
C PRO A 43 15.14 -2.11 11.40
N GLY A 44 14.89 -3.39 11.17
CA GLY A 44 13.54 -3.98 11.11
C GLY A 44 12.73 -3.51 9.89
N VAL A 45 11.63 -2.77 10.11
CA VAL A 45 10.74 -2.24 9.03
C VAL A 45 10.92 -0.75 8.74
N GLY A 46 11.96 -0.10 9.28
CA GLY A 46 12.34 1.25 8.92
C GLY A 46 13.49 1.80 9.79
N PRO A 47 14.14 2.91 9.42
CA PRO A 47 13.90 3.79 8.27
C PRO A 47 14.27 3.19 6.92
N VAL A 48 13.66 3.71 5.86
CA VAL A 48 14.01 3.42 4.47
C VAL A 48 14.92 4.52 3.94
N LYS A 49 16.07 4.12 3.42
CA LYS A 49 17.04 4.98 2.76
C LYS A 49 17.08 4.64 1.27
N ILE A 50 16.97 5.64 0.42
CA ILE A 50 17.00 5.53 -1.04
C ILE A 50 18.08 6.50 -1.53
N GLY A 51 19.31 6.02 -1.72
CA GLY A 51 20.46 6.87 -2.01
C GLY A 51 20.69 7.94 -0.91
N PRO A 52 20.67 9.26 -1.25
CA PRO A 52 20.82 10.33 -0.25
C PRO A 52 19.55 10.56 0.59
N LEU A 53 18.43 9.97 0.21
CA LEU A 53 17.14 10.19 0.85
C LEU A 53 16.93 9.18 1.98
N LYS A 54 16.38 9.64 3.11
CA LYS A 54 16.02 8.78 4.24
C LYS A 54 14.66 9.18 4.77
N TYR A 55 13.81 8.20 5.02
CA TYR A 55 12.52 8.43 5.65
C TYR A 55 12.13 7.33 6.63
N SER A 56 11.33 7.71 7.62
CA SER A 56 10.77 6.78 8.60
C SER A 56 9.33 6.44 8.24
N GLN A 57 8.94 5.20 8.50
CA GLN A 57 7.57 4.73 8.33
C GLN A 57 6.78 4.98 9.62
N TRP A 58 5.52 5.38 9.48
CA TRP A 58 4.51 5.51 10.56
C TRP A 58 4.13 4.22 11.30
N TRP A 59 4.56 3.04 10.82
CA TRP A 59 4.41 1.74 11.49
C TRP A 59 5.73 1.19 12.05
N GLY A 60 6.79 2.03 12.10
CA GLY A 60 8.14 1.59 12.49
C GLY A 60 8.26 1.11 13.94
N ASP A 61 7.29 1.46 14.79
CA ASP A 61 7.17 1.08 16.20
C ASP A 61 6.24 -0.12 16.44
N GLU A 62 5.50 -0.57 15.43
CA GLU A 62 4.67 -1.77 15.53
C GLU A 62 5.55 -3.01 15.72
N LYS A 63 5.09 -3.97 16.54
CA LYS A 63 5.80 -5.21 16.90
C LYS A 63 4.83 -6.34 17.23
N GLY A 64 5.34 -7.56 17.21
CA GLY A 64 4.65 -8.76 17.66
C GLY A 64 3.79 -9.44 16.59
N TYR A 65 3.90 -9.03 15.34
CA TYR A 65 3.21 -9.65 14.21
C TYR A 65 3.87 -9.22 12.90
N GLN A 66 3.47 -9.80 11.76
CA GLN A 66 3.95 -9.32 10.46
C GLN A 66 3.49 -7.87 10.24
N ARG A 67 4.42 -6.91 10.35
CA ARG A 67 4.15 -5.47 10.28
C ARG A 67 3.80 -5.03 8.85
N PRO A 68 3.18 -3.85 8.68
CA PRO A 68 2.96 -3.28 7.36
C PRO A 68 4.25 -3.19 6.55
N VAL A 69 4.15 -3.48 5.25
CA VAL A 69 5.26 -3.52 4.27
C VAL A 69 6.36 -4.56 4.55
N GLU A 70 6.39 -5.21 5.71
CA GLU A 70 7.42 -6.17 6.10
C GLU A 70 7.55 -7.33 5.10
N LEU A 71 6.44 -7.96 4.76
CA LEU A 71 6.43 -9.04 3.79
C LEU A 71 6.70 -8.54 2.36
N ALA A 72 6.31 -7.32 2.01
CA ALA A 72 6.70 -6.70 0.74
C ALA A 72 8.23 -6.48 0.67
N THR A 73 8.86 -6.10 1.79
CA THR A 73 10.32 -5.95 1.91
C THR A 73 11.05 -7.29 1.77
N VAL A 74 10.54 -8.38 2.37
CA VAL A 74 11.07 -9.74 2.12
C VAL A 74 11.02 -10.07 0.63
N ARG A 75 9.90 -9.78 -0.04
CA ARG A 75 9.75 -10.04 -1.48
C ARG A 75 10.69 -9.17 -2.32
N LEU A 76 10.88 -7.90 -1.97
CA LEU A 76 11.83 -7.01 -2.62
C LEU A 76 13.26 -7.54 -2.50
N LYS A 77 13.68 -7.94 -1.28
CA LYS A 77 15.00 -8.56 -1.03
C LYS A 77 15.22 -9.76 -1.95
N ASN A 78 14.26 -10.68 -1.98
CA ASN A 78 14.34 -11.88 -2.81
C ASN A 78 14.34 -11.55 -4.31
N MET A 79 13.54 -10.57 -4.73
CA MET A 79 13.51 -10.13 -6.13
C MET A 79 14.86 -9.56 -6.55
N VAL A 80 15.46 -8.69 -5.75
CA VAL A 80 16.79 -8.13 -6.06
C VAL A 80 17.84 -9.22 -6.14
N GLU A 81 17.84 -10.17 -5.20
CA GLU A 81 18.76 -11.31 -5.24
C GLU A 81 18.58 -12.14 -6.52
N VAL A 82 17.35 -12.54 -6.83
CA VAL A 82 17.06 -13.39 -7.99
C VAL A 82 17.42 -12.69 -9.29
N LEU A 83 17.06 -11.41 -9.45
CA LEU A 83 17.35 -10.66 -10.67
C LEU A 83 18.86 -10.38 -10.82
N THR A 84 19.57 -10.12 -9.72
CA THR A 84 21.03 -9.87 -9.77
C THR A 84 21.80 -11.14 -10.11
N LYS A 85 21.28 -12.31 -9.72
CA LYS A 85 21.88 -13.63 -9.96
C LYS A 85 21.08 -14.43 -10.99
N TRP A 86 20.41 -13.76 -11.92
CA TRP A 86 19.44 -14.39 -12.81
C TRP A 86 19.98 -15.63 -13.52
N ASN A 87 21.14 -15.51 -14.17
CA ASN A 87 21.76 -16.61 -14.92
C ASN A 87 22.24 -17.77 -14.04
N THR A 88 22.39 -17.54 -12.73
CA THR A 88 22.71 -18.61 -11.76
C THR A 88 21.47 -19.41 -11.37
N TYR A 89 20.32 -18.74 -11.19
CA TYR A 89 19.09 -19.39 -10.72
C TYR A 89 18.16 -19.86 -11.85
N VAL A 90 18.21 -19.21 -13.01
CA VAL A 90 17.32 -19.47 -14.14
C VAL A 90 18.15 -19.99 -15.30
N THR A 91 18.26 -21.31 -15.41
CA THR A 91 19.02 -21.98 -16.47
C THR A 91 18.33 -21.87 -17.84
N ASN A 92 16.99 -21.78 -17.84
CA ASN A 92 16.22 -21.55 -19.06
C ASN A 92 15.00 -20.63 -18.75
N PRO A 93 15.01 -19.37 -19.24
CA PRO A 93 13.93 -18.41 -18.96
C PRO A 93 12.60 -18.73 -19.67
N THR A 94 12.59 -19.69 -20.60
CA THR A 94 11.35 -20.10 -21.30
C THR A 94 10.52 -21.10 -20.50
N VAL A 95 11.06 -21.66 -19.42
CA VAL A 95 10.42 -22.71 -18.60
C VAL A 95 10.36 -22.33 -17.12
N ILE A 96 9.97 -21.10 -16.82
CA ILE A 96 9.85 -20.65 -15.43
C ILE A 96 8.61 -21.29 -14.80
N ASP A 97 8.83 -22.10 -13.76
CA ASP A 97 7.76 -22.73 -13.02
C ASP A 97 6.92 -21.73 -12.24
N ARG A 98 5.61 -21.93 -12.28
CA ARG A 98 4.70 -21.18 -11.41
C ARG A 98 4.76 -21.77 -9.99
N ARG A 99 5.15 -20.95 -9.02
CA ARG A 99 5.04 -21.30 -7.60
C ARG A 99 3.57 -21.32 -7.18
N GLY A 100 2.95 -22.50 -7.24
CA GLY A 100 1.54 -22.70 -6.89
C GLY A 100 1.25 -23.97 -6.09
N ALA A 101 2.26 -24.81 -5.82
CA ALA A 101 2.05 -26.08 -5.13
C ALA A 101 3.12 -26.36 -4.08
N THR A 102 2.72 -27.10 -3.05
CA THR A 102 3.60 -27.64 -1.99
C THR A 102 3.26 -29.10 -1.80
N TYR A 103 4.27 -29.94 -1.77
CA TYR A 103 4.14 -31.37 -1.52
C TYR A 103 5.07 -31.79 -0.38
N LEU A 104 4.63 -32.76 0.41
CA LEU A 104 5.47 -33.49 1.35
C LEU A 104 5.43 -34.96 0.98
N PHE A 105 6.61 -35.58 0.88
CA PHE A 105 6.74 -37.00 0.61
C PHE A 105 7.43 -37.68 1.79
N ASP A 106 7.10 -38.95 2.03
CA ASP A 106 7.90 -39.81 2.91
C ASP A 106 9.13 -40.38 2.18
N GLU A 107 9.94 -41.16 2.90
CA GLU A 107 11.14 -41.81 2.37
C GLU A 107 10.88 -42.80 1.22
N ASN A 108 9.64 -43.28 1.08
CA ASN A 108 9.21 -44.19 0.02
C ASN A 108 8.57 -43.45 -1.17
N GLY A 109 8.55 -42.12 -1.15
CA GLY A 109 7.92 -41.29 -2.17
C GLY A 109 6.40 -41.21 -2.08
N LYS A 110 5.80 -41.66 -0.97
CA LYS A 110 4.35 -41.51 -0.74
C LYS A 110 4.04 -40.07 -0.35
N VAL A 111 3.01 -39.49 -0.96
CA VAL A 111 2.51 -38.15 -0.62
C VAL A 111 1.88 -38.16 0.78
N LEU A 112 2.43 -37.33 1.67
CA LEU A 112 1.96 -37.10 3.03
C LEU A 112 1.10 -35.82 3.15
N TYR A 113 1.36 -34.83 2.30
CA TYR A 113 0.61 -33.58 2.19
C TYR A 113 0.71 -33.07 0.76
N GLU A 114 -0.38 -32.52 0.24
CA GLU A 114 -0.39 -31.78 -1.00
C GLU A 114 -1.23 -30.51 -0.87
N TYR A 115 -0.74 -29.45 -1.49
CA TYR A 115 -1.47 -28.22 -1.72
C TYR A 115 -1.21 -27.79 -3.15
N GLN A 116 -2.28 -27.50 -3.89
CA GLN A 116 -2.20 -27.04 -5.26
C GLN A 116 -3.09 -25.82 -5.45
N HIS A 117 -2.56 -24.78 -6.06
CA HIS A 117 -3.28 -23.54 -6.32
C HIS A 117 -2.79 -22.87 -7.61
N LYS A 118 -3.72 -22.16 -8.27
CA LYS A 118 -3.44 -21.48 -9.55
C LYS A 118 -2.83 -20.09 -9.37
N GLY A 119 -2.84 -19.56 -8.15
CA GLY A 119 -2.24 -18.28 -7.78
C GLY A 119 -0.71 -18.31 -7.82
N VAL A 120 -0.08 -17.15 -8.04
CA VAL A 120 1.39 -17.04 -8.18
C VAL A 120 2.11 -16.69 -6.86
N LEU A 121 1.35 -16.23 -5.87
CA LEU A 121 1.84 -15.94 -4.51
C LEU A 121 1.35 -16.92 -3.46
N THR A 122 0.50 -17.88 -3.85
CA THR A 122 -0.13 -18.87 -2.98
C THR A 122 0.60 -20.20 -3.08
N TYR A 123 1.10 -20.70 -1.97
CA TYR A 123 1.82 -21.97 -1.92
C TYR A 123 1.51 -22.79 -0.66
N SER A 124 0.60 -22.30 0.18
CA SER A 124 0.15 -23.00 1.38
C SER A 124 -1.30 -22.64 1.66
N GLU A 125 -2.04 -23.57 2.23
CA GLU A 125 -3.40 -23.32 2.73
C GLU A 125 -3.39 -22.26 3.84
N THR A 126 -2.33 -22.23 4.65
CA THR A 126 -2.17 -21.32 5.78
C THR A 126 -1.07 -20.28 5.51
N MET A 127 -1.29 -19.35 4.59
CA MET A 127 -0.27 -18.37 4.14
C MET A 127 0.38 -17.52 5.25
N SER A 128 -0.33 -17.27 6.35
CA SER A 128 0.21 -16.59 7.54
C SER A 128 1.30 -17.43 8.22
N ARG A 129 1.16 -18.77 8.18
CA ARG A 129 2.07 -19.77 8.77
C ARG A 129 2.26 -20.93 7.80
N PRO A 130 3.01 -20.73 6.70
CA PRO A 130 2.95 -21.59 5.53
C PRO A 130 3.42 -23.03 5.77
N LEU A 131 4.17 -23.27 6.86
CA LEU A 131 4.70 -24.58 7.24
C LEU A 131 3.85 -25.30 8.30
N SER A 132 2.64 -24.82 8.61
CA SER A 132 1.78 -25.45 9.64
C SER A 132 1.40 -26.90 9.31
N PHE A 133 1.41 -27.28 8.02
CA PHE A 133 1.19 -28.68 7.61
C PHE A 133 2.26 -29.65 8.15
N LEU A 134 3.41 -29.15 8.64
CA LEU A 134 4.45 -29.96 9.26
C LEU A 134 4.20 -30.31 10.72
N THR A 135 3.19 -29.71 11.39
CA THR A 135 2.88 -29.98 12.81
C THR A 135 2.75 -31.47 13.18
N PRO A 136 2.23 -32.37 12.33
CA PRO A 136 2.22 -33.80 12.65
C PRO A 136 3.60 -34.48 12.68
N TYR A 137 4.62 -33.86 12.10
CA TYR A 137 5.93 -34.47 11.84
C TYR A 137 7.08 -33.82 12.61
N ILE A 138 6.92 -32.55 13.02
CA ILE A 138 7.93 -31.79 13.76
C ILE A 138 7.27 -31.04 14.93
N ASP A 139 8.10 -30.48 15.81
CA ASP A 139 7.65 -29.61 16.89
C ASP A 139 6.69 -28.51 16.40
N LYS A 140 5.58 -28.34 17.11
CA LYS A 140 4.48 -27.46 16.72
C LYS A 140 4.93 -26.01 16.62
N ASP A 141 5.77 -25.55 17.54
CA ASP A 141 6.22 -24.16 17.56
C ASP A 141 7.21 -23.91 16.42
N LYS A 142 8.10 -24.87 16.13
CA LYS A 142 8.96 -24.84 14.94
C LYS A 142 8.17 -24.82 13.62
N ALA A 143 7.10 -25.61 13.51
CA ALA A 143 6.25 -25.63 12.31
C ALA A 143 5.53 -24.28 12.10
N ARG A 144 5.09 -23.65 13.20
CA ARG A 144 4.27 -22.42 13.15
C ARG A 144 5.08 -21.13 13.09
N ASN A 145 6.32 -21.13 13.60
CA ASN A 145 7.23 -20.01 13.64
C ASN A 145 8.70 -20.48 13.53
N PRO A 146 9.14 -20.91 12.34
CA PRO A 146 10.47 -21.51 12.15
C PRO A 146 11.63 -20.55 12.40
N LEU A 147 11.38 -19.23 12.36
CA LEU A 147 12.40 -18.20 12.59
C LEU A 147 12.43 -17.71 14.04
N GLY A 148 11.45 -18.08 14.87
CA GLY A 148 11.40 -17.68 16.28
C GLY A 148 11.20 -16.18 16.52
N PHE A 149 10.73 -15.43 15.52
CA PHE A 149 10.47 -13.99 15.67
C PHE A 149 9.18 -13.71 16.45
N ALA A 150 8.97 -12.46 16.87
CA ALA A 150 7.83 -12.09 17.72
C ALA A 150 6.48 -12.39 17.04
N ASP A 151 5.54 -12.91 17.85
CA ASP A 151 4.29 -13.50 17.38
C ASP A 151 3.19 -13.42 18.45
N THR A 152 2.98 -12.20 18.97
CA THR A 152 2.00 -11.89 20.02
C THR A 152 0.69 -11.33 19.46
N GLY A 153 0.55 -11.26 18.13
CA GLY A 153 -0.61 -10.69 17.45
C GLY A 153 -0.78 -9.19 17.72
N GLY A 154 0.31 -8.46 17.92
CA GLY A 154 0.27 -7.03 18.30
C GLY A 154 0.00 -6.78 19.79
N ASN A 155 0.15 -7.78 20.65
CA ASN A 155 0.09 -7.63 22.11
C ASN A 155 1.48 -7.72 22.75
N ALA A 156 2.51 -7.22 22.06
CA ALA A 156 3.91 -7.42 22.48
C ALA A 156 4.30 -6.67 23.76
N ASP A 157 3.54 -5.63 24.16
CA ASP A 157 3.76 -4.85 25.38
C ASP A 157 2.41 -4.45 26.02
N ASP A 158 2.38 -4.31 27.36
CA ASP A 158 1.23 -3.81 28.17
C ASP A 158 0.71 -2.41 27.72
N ASN A 159 1.39 -1.79 26.76
CA ASN A 159 0.95 -0.59 26.07
C ASN A 159 0.60 -0.86 24.60
N LYS A 160 -0.44 -1.69 24.39
CA LYS A 160 -1.29 -1.80 23.17
C LYS A 160 -0.64 -1.22 21.90
N SER A 161 0.18 -2.00 21.18
CA SER A 161 0.49 -1.73 19.76
C SER A 161 -0.75 -2.00 18.91
N LYS A 162 -1.76 -1.13 19.08
CA LYS A 162 -2.91 -1.05 18.17
C LYS A 162 -2.43 -0.39 16.88
N ARG A 163 -2.70 -1.07 15.76
CA ARG A 163 -2.59 -0.54 14.39
C ARG A 163 -3.06 0.92 14.34
N GLY A 164 -2.25 1.81 13.76
CA GLY A 164 -2.63 3.20 13.51
C GLY A 164 -2.31 4.23 14.60
N ARG A 165 -1.46 3.92 15.60
CA ARG A 165 -1.13 4.88 16.68
C ARG A 165 0.00 5.87 16.40
N GLY A 166 0.56 5.87 15.19
CA GLY A 166 1.73 6.67 14.81
C GLY A 166 1.47 7.80 13.80
N ILE A 167 0.26 8.39 13.78
CA ILE A 167 -0.20 9.39 12.78
C ILE A 167 0.73 10.61 12.64
N LEU A 168 1.66 10.83 13.58
CA LEU A 168 2.57 11.98 13.57
C LEU A 168 4.04 11.60 13.69
N LYS A 169 4.71 11.46 12.54
CA LYS A 169 6.15 11.77 12.30
C LYS A 169 6.48 11.52 10.81
N PRO A 170 7.56 12.10 10.26
CA PRO A 170 7.59 12.96 9.07
C PRO A 170 7.39 12.22 7.72
N ALA A 171 6.27 11.53 7.53
CA ALA A 171 5.91 10.84 6.29
C ALA A 171 5.69 11.82 5.12
N GLY A 172 5.21 13.04 5.39
CA GLY A 172 4.94 14.04 4.35
C GLY A 172 6.19 14.48 3.57
N LYS A 173 7.34 14.63 4.26
CA LYS A 173 8.61 15.01 3.61
C LYS A 173 9.18 13.87 2.76
N ALA A 174 8.92 12.62 3.16
CA ALA A 174 9.34 11.42 2.46
C ALA A 174 8.59 11.17 1.16
N MET A 175 7.26 11.29 1.21
CA MET A 175 6.40 11.15 0.04
C MET A 175 6.63 12.29 -0.97
N GLY A 176 6.93 13.50 -0.49
CA GLY A 176 7.35 14.61 -1.35
C GLY A 176 8.59 14.31 -2.19
N LEU A 177 9.52 13.48 -1.68
CA LEU A 177 10.71 13.05 -2.42
C LEU A 177 10.43 11.97 -3.47
N LEU A 178 9.37 11.19 -3.31
CA LEU A 178 8.93 10.17 -4.28
C LEU A 178 8.02 10.75 -5.39
N LYS A 179 7.57 11.99 -5.22
CA LYS A 179 6.71 12.73 -6.17
C LYS A 179 7.20 12.64 -7.64
N PRO A 180 8.50 12.78 -7.97
CA PRO A 180 8.96 12.67 -9.35
C PRO A 180 8.78 11.25 -9.93
N ILE A 181 9.02 10.22 -9.12
CA ILE A 181 8.94 8.81 -9.53
C ILE A 181 7.48 8.46 -9.84
N PHE A 182 6.56 8.76 -8.93
CA PHE A 182 5.13 8.50 -9.15
C PHE A 182 4.56 9.33 -10.31
N SER A 183 5.06 10.55 -10.52
CA SER A 183 4.64 11.38 -11.66
C SER A 183 5.10 10.78 -12.99
N TYR A 184 6.31 10.23 -13.04
CA TYR A 184 6.82 9.55 -14.23
C TYR A 184 6.08 8.24 -14.51
N GLU A 185 5.88 7.43 -13.47
CA GLU A 185 5.11 6.19 -13.53
C GLU A 185 3.68 6.43 -14.03
N ASN A 186 3.00 7.46 -13.52
CA ASN A 186 1.66 7.83 -13.96
C ASN A 186 1.61 8.20 -15.45
N LYS A 187 2.59 8.96 -15.94
CA LYS A 187 2.68 9.33 -17.37
C LYS A 187 2.91 8.10 -18.25
N ILE A 188 3.83 7.22 -17.86
CA ILE A 188 4.08 5.95 -18.58
C ILE A 188 2.82 5.09 -18.61
N GLN A 189 2.14 4.96 -17.48
CA GLN A 189 0.92 4.16 -17.41
C GLN A 189 -0.14 4.67 -18.39
N ALA A 190 -0.38 5.99 -18.42
CA ALA A 190 -1.35 6.56 -19.34
C ALA A 190 -0.94 6.33 -20.82
N GLN A 191 0.36 6.44 -21.13
CA GLN A 191 0.88 6.14 -22.47
C GLN A 191 0.71 4.66 -22.85
N VAL A 192 1.00 3.73 -21.93
CA VAL A 192 0.87 2.28 -22.16
C VAL A 192 -0.58 1.87 -22.39
N LEU A 193 -1.52 2.57 -21.75
CA LEU A 193 -2.96 2.34 -21.88
C LEU A 193 -3.62 3.17 -22.99
N ASP A 194 -2.82 3.83 -23.82
CA ASP A 194 -3.27 4.59 -24.98
C ASP A 194 -4.33 5.65 -24.61
N VAL A 195 -4.09 6.38 -23.52
CA VAL A 195 -4.94 7.50 -23.10
C VAL A 195 -4.75 8.66 -24.08
N GLU A 196 -5.83 9.02 -24.78
CA GLU A 196 -5.85 10.10 -25.76
C GLU A 196 -6.35 11.42 -25.15
N ASP A 197 -6.26 12.51 -25.90
CA ASP A 197 -6.70 13.83 -25.46
C ASP A 197 -8.21 13.88 -25.16
N ALA A 198 -9.02 13.09 -25.86
CA ALA A 198 -10.45 12.99 -25.60
C ALA A 198 -10.74 12.34 -24.23
N ASP A 199 -9.99 11.29 -23.86
CA ASP A 199 -10.11 10.62 -22.57
C ASP A 199 -9.68 11.56 -21.43
N ALA A 200 -8.57 12.28 -21.64
CA ALA A 200 -8.08 13.30 -20.71
C ALA A 200 -9.10 14.44 -20.52
N ALA A 201 -9.74 14.90 -21.59
CA ALA A 201 -10.77 15.93 -21.52
C ALA A 201 -12.02 15.46 -20.78
N SER A 202 -12.47 14.22 -21.00
CA SER A 202 -13.58 13.62 -20.25
C SER A 202 -13.24 13.51 -18.77
N ALA A 203 -12.07 12.94 -18.46
CA ALA A 203 -11.60 12.78 -17.10
C ALA A 203 -11.51 14.10 -16.34
N ARG A 204 -11.01 15.16 -16.99
CA ARG A 204 -10.96 16.52 -16.41
C ARG A 204 -12.35 17.04 -16.05
N ARG A 205 -13.30 16.95 -16.99
CA ARG A 205 -14.69 17.40 -16.76
C ARG A 205 -15.32 16.66 -15.57
N GLU A 206 -15.16 15.34 -15.53
CA GLU A 206 -15.69 14.55 -14.42
C GLU A 206 -15.07 14.92 -13.07
N ILE A 207 -13.79 15.28 -13.05
CA ILE A 207 -13.13 15.78 -11.83
C ILE A 207 -13.71 17.14 -11.43
N GLU A 208 -13.82 18.07 -12.37
CA GLU A 208 -14.38 19.42 -12.15
C GLU A 208 -15.85 19.36 -11.69
N ASP A 209 -16.65 18.50 -12.30
CA ASP A 209 -18.06 18.27 -11.92
C ASP A 209 -18.14 17.70 -10.50
N ALA A 210 -17.36 16.66 -10.19
CA ALA A 210 -17.36 16.09 -8.85
C ALA A 210 -16.96 17.13 -7.79
N VAL A 211 -15.92 17.91 -8.05
CA VAL A 211 -15.37 18.92 -7.13
C VAL A 211 -16.27 20.14 -6.97
N SER A 212 -17.07 20.48 -7.99
CA SER A 212 -18.03 21.60 -7.92
C SER A 212 -19.37 21.21 -7.30
N GLN A 213 -19.82 19.96 -7.49
CA GLN A 213 -21.12 19.47 -6.99
C GLN A 213 -21.09 18.94 -5.56
N ASN A 214 -19.91 18.85 -4.94
CA ASN A 214 -19.77 18.28 -3.60
C ASN A 214 -18.80 19.12 -2.75
N ASP A 215 -19.17 19.36 -1.50
CA ASP A 215 -18.34 20.12 -0.56
C ASP A 215 -17.00 19.44 -0.29
N VAL A 216 -17.02 18.11 -0.19
CA VAL A 216 -15.82 17.29 0.05
C VAL A 216 -15.79 16.15 -0.96
N VAL A 217 -14.68 16.02 -1.68
CA VAL A 217 -14.41 14.92 -2.61
C VAL A 217 -13.10 14.25 -2.24
N ILE A 218 -13.10 12.92 -2.21
CA ILE A 218 -11.89 12.13 -2.01
C ILE A 218 -11.73 11.08 -3.10
N TYR A 219 -10.59 11.13 -3.80
CA TYR A 219 -10.17 10.08 -4.73
C TYR A 219 -9.31 9.06 -4.01
N THR A 220 -9.61 7.77 -4.18
CA THR A 220 -9.00 6.68 -3.41
C THR A 220 -8.56 5.50 -4.29
N TYR A 221 -7.64 4.70 -3.76
CA TYR A 221 -7.47 3.31 -4.19
C TYR A 221 -8.08 2.38 -3.14
N GLY A 222 -8.84 1.39 -3.58
CA GLY A 222 -9.55 0.46 -2.69
C GLY A 222 -8.62 -0.34 -1.78
N LEU A 223 -7.36 -0.54 -2.19
CA LEU A 223 -6.35 -1.28 -1.45
C LEU A 223 -5.29 -0.42 -0.77
N SER A 224 -5.44 0.91 -0.82
CA SER A 224 -4.43 1.81 -0.26
C SER A 224 -4.68 2.07 1.24
N PRO A 225 -3.67 1.82 2.12
CA PRO A 225 -3.76 2.20 3.53
C PRO A 225 -3.91 3.71 3.71
N PHE A 226 -3.23 4.50 2.87
CA PHE A 226 -3.33 5.95 2.93
C PHE A 226 -4.73 6.44 2.56
N SER A 227 -5.40 5.75 1.63
CA SER A 227 -6.80 6.06 1.28
C SER A 227 -7.77 5.69 2.40
N SER A 228 -7.61 4.50 2.99
CA SER A 228 -8.45 4.04 4.09
C SER A 228 -8.32 4.95 5.32
N GLU A 229 -7.09 5.35 5.64
CA GLU A 229 -6.83 6.27 6.75
C GLU A 229 -7.35 7.67 6.48
N ALA A 230 -7.22 8.19 5.25
CA ALA A 230 -7.77 9.50 4.91
C ALA A 230 -9.29 9.56 5.05
N LEU A 231 -10.00 8.47 4.73
CA LEU A 231 -11.43 8.34 5.00
C LEU A 231 -11.70 8.41 6.51
N GLY A 232 -10.97 7.63 7.32
CA GLY A 232 -11.09 7.68 8.78
C GLY A 232 -10.81 9.06 9.38
N VAL A 233 -9.83 9.79 8.84
CA VAL A 233 -9.55 11.17 9.26
C VAL A 233 -10.70 12.12 8.93
N LEU A 234 -11.35 11.98 7.76
CA LEU A 234 -12.54 12.75 7.41
C LEU A 234 -13.73 12.41 8.31
N ASP A 235 -13.96 11.13 8.58
CA ASP A 235 -15.02 10.66 9.47
C ASP A 235 -14.84 11.23 10.89
N GLU A 236 -13.62 11.16 11.43
CA GLU A 236 -13.28 11.71 12.75
C GLU A 236 -13.30 13.24 12.80
N ALA A 237 -13.14 13.90 11.66
CA ALA A 237 -13.29 15.35 11.54
C ALA A 237 -14.76 15.80 11.42
N GLY A 238 -15.71 14.87 11.50
CA GLY A 238 -17.14 15.18 11.45
C GLY A 238 -17.67 15.45 10.04
N CYS A 239 -16.95 15.04 8.99
CA CYS A 239 -17.45 15.12 7.63
C CYS A 239 -18.52 14.03 7.40
N SER A 240 -19.80 14.40 7.55
CA SER A 240 -20.92 13.47 7.44
C SER A 240 -21.29 13.12 5.99
N ASN A 241 -20.85 13.93 5.02
CA ASN A 241 -21.13 13.71 3.60
C ASN A 241 -19.91 14.11 2.76
N TYR A 242 -19.19 13.12 2.23
CA TYR A 242 -18.16 13.31 1.22
C TYR A 242 -18.37 12.37 0.04
N LYS A 243 -18.04 12.84 -1.16
CA LYS A 243 -18.04 12.02 -2.36
C LYS A 243 -16.75 11.21 -2.43
N LYS A 244 -16.85 9.92 -2.10
CA LYS A 244 -15.77 8.95 -2.37
C LYS A 244 -15.79 8.53 -3.85
N ILE A 245 -14.67 8.74 -4.53
CA ILE A 245 -14.43 8.24 -5.90
C ILE A 245 -13.26 7.26 -5.84
N GLU A 246 -13.54 5.98 -6.06
CA GLU A 246 -12.50 4.94 -6.12
C GLU A 246 -12.03 4.78 -7.56
N LEU A 247 -10.78 5.13 -7.87
CA LEU A 247 -10.25 4.99 -9.24
C LEU A 247 -9.99 3.52 -9.59
N GLY A 248 -9.74 2.68 -8.59
CA GLY A 248 -9.53 1.26 -8.74
C GLY A 248 -8.89 0.66 -7.50
N LEU A 249 -8.54 -0.61 -7.57
CA LEU A 249 -7.95 -1.34 -6.45
C LEU A 249 -6.56 -0.80 -6.10
N GLU A 250 -5.69 -0.60 -7.09
CA GLU A 250 -4.39 0.07 -6.95
C GLU A 250 -3.98 0.71 -8.27
N TRP A 251 -2.98 1.59 -8.24
CA TRP A 251 -2.48 2.28 -9.44
C TRP A 251 -2.12 1.30 -10.56
N PHE A 252 -1.46 0.17 -10.30
CA PHE A 252 -1.06 -0.79 -11.33
C PHE A 252 -2.20 -1.67 -11.87
N LEU A 253 -3.43 -1.48 -11.38
CA LEU A 253 -4.65 -2.20 -11.82
C LEU A 253 -5.63 -1.30 -12.56
N LEU A 254 -5.28 -0.04 -12.81
CA LEU A 254 -6.16 0.91 -13.47
C LEU A 254 -6.34 0.56 -14.96
N GLY A 255 -7.59 0.69 -15.42
CA GLY A 255 -7.91 0.73 -16.84
C GLY A 255 -7.74 2.14 -17.43
N LYS A 256 -7.92 2.26 -18.74
CA LYS A 256 -7.70 3.50 -19.52
C LYS A 256 -8.39 4.72 -18.89
N GLU A 257 -9.68 4.64 -18.59
CA GLU A 257 -10.46 5.75 -18.01
C GLU A 257 -9.91 6.20 -16.64
N ALA A 258 -9.67 5.26 -15.74
CA ALA A 258 -9.17 5.58 -14.40
C ALA A 258 -7.72 6.11 -14.43
N SER A 259 -6.90 5.62 -15.37
CA SER A 259 -5.57 6.17 -15.63
C SER A 259 -5.63 7.59 -16.22
N ALA A 260 -6.63 7.90 -17.05
CA ALA A 260 -6.87 9.26 -17.52
C ALA A 260 -7.22 10.21 -16.36
N LYS A 261 -8.11 9.79 -15.44
CA LYS A 261 -8.43 10.55 -14.22
C LYS A 261 -7.21 10.78 -13.33
N ARG A 262 -6.40 9.74 -13.11
CA ARG A 262 -5.14 9.86 -12.34
C ARG A 262 -4.16 10.83 -13.00
N LEU A 263 -4.08 10.82 -14.33
CA LEU A 263 -3.23 11.73 -15.11
C LEU A 263 -3.69 13.19 -15.00
N GLU A 264 -5.00 13.43 -15.11
CA GLU A 264 -5.54 14.79 -14.96
C GLU A 264 -5.39 15.31 -13.53
N LEU A 265 -5.60 14.48 -12.51
CA LEU A 265 -5.30 14.82 -11.12
C LEU A 265 -3.83 15.26 -10.94
N LEU A 266 -2.88 14.54 -11.56
CA LEU A 266 -1.48 14.95 -11.57
C LEU A 266 -1.27 16.32 -12.24
N LYS A 267 -1.90 16.57 -13.39
CA LYS A 267 -1.78 17.87 -14.08
C LYS A 267 -2.38 19.01 -13.25
N MET A 268 -3.52 18.77 -12.60
CA MET A 268 -4.26 19.78 -11.83
C MET A 268 -3.57 20.11 -10.51
N THR A 269 -3.04 19.11 -9.81
CA THR A 269 -2.59 19.28 -8.42
C THR A 269 -1.09 19.11 -8.23
N GLY A 270 -0.40 18.59 -9.24
CA GLY A 270 0.99 18.18 -9.16
C GLY A 270 1.20 16.88 -8.38
N GLN A 271 0.17 16.21 -7.87
CA GLN A 271 0.26 14.96 -7.12
C GLN A 271 -0.27 13.79 -7.97
N SER A 272 0.44 12.68 -8.03
CA SER A 272 0.02 11.46 -8.76
C SER A 272 -0.39 10.31 -7.84
N SER A 273 -0.12 10.44 -6.55
CA SER A 273 -0.45 9.45 -5.51
C SER A 273 -1.84 9.71 -4.94
N LEU A 274 -2.64 8.66 -4.74
CA LEU A 274 -3.87 8.75 -3.97
C LEU A 274 -3.59 8.52 -2.47
N PRO A 275 -4.40 9.09 -1.56
CA PRO A 275 -5.63 9.83 -1.82
C PRO A 275 -5.41 11.26 -2.33
N HIS A 276 -6.39 11.80 -3.06
CA HIS A 276 -6.53 13.25 -3.28
C HIS A 276 -7.79 13.72 -2.58
N VAL A 277 -7.68 14.78 -1.79
CA VAL A 277 -8.81 15.36 -1.08
C VAL A 277 -9.04 16.78 -1.57
N PHE A 278 -10.29 17.09 -1.86
CA PHE A 278 -10.78 18.41 -2.21
C PHE A 278 -11.82 18.84 -1.18
N ILE A 279 -11.72 20.08 -0.69
CA ILE A 279 -12.67 20.67 0.26
C ILE A 279 -13.03 22.07 -0.25
N GLY A 280 -14.33 22.33 -0.41
CA GLY A 280 -14.86 23.60 -0.93
C GLY A 280 -14.24 23.97 -2.29
N GLY A 281 -14.16 23.02 -3.20
CA GLY A 281 -13.57 23.19 -4.53
C GLY A 281 -12.04 23.28 -4.58
N LYS A 282 -11.34 23.24 -3.43
CA LYS A 282 -9.87 23.39 -3.37
C LYS A 282 -9.19 22.07 -3.03
N HIS A 283 -8.13 21.74 -3.78
CA HIS A 283 -7.28 20.60 -3.45
C HIS A 283 -6.47 20.88 -2.20
N ILE A 284 -6.53 19.99 -1.21
CA ILE A 284 -5.78 20.11 0.04
C ILE A 284 -4.58 19.14 0.13
N GLY A 285 -4.49 18.16 -0.77
CA GLY A 285 -3.44 17.14 -0.77
C GLY A 285 -3.97 15.72 -0.56
N GLY A 286 -3.06 14.82 -0.20
CA GLY A 286 -3.38 13.49 0.32
C GLY A 286 -3.33 13.44 1.85
N LEU A 287 -3.13 12.24 2.40
CA LEU A 287 -3.10 12.04 3.85
C LEU A 287 -1.94 12.80 4.52
N PHE A 288 -0.71 12.62 4.00
CA PHE A 288 0.51 13.22 4.55
C PHE A 288 1.18 14.22 3.60
N THR A 289 0.86 14.17 2.31
CA THR A 289 1.31 15.14 1.32
C THR A 289 0.30 16.26 1.22
N GLY A 290 0.73 17.52 1.33
CA GLY A 290 -0.14 18.64 1.02
C GLY A 290 -0.01 19.11 -0.43
N THR A 291 -0.37 20.37 -0.67
CA THR A 291 -0.45 20.94 -2.02
C THR A 291 0.92 21.21 -2.63
N ALA A 292 0.96 21.43 -3.96
CA ALA A 292 2.18 21.85 -4.65
C ALA A 292 2.75 23.18 -4.12
N GLU A 293 1.91 24.01 -3.52
CA GLU A 293 2.24 25.32 -2.93
C GLU A 293 2.79 25.21 -1.50
N GLY A 294 2.91 23.99 -0.95
CA GLY A 294 3.50 23.76 0.38
C GLY A 294 2.52 23.74 1.54
N GLY A 295 1.22 23.56 1.27
CA GLY A 295 0.22 23.36 2.33
C GLY A 295 0.43 22.06 3.12
N PRO A 296 -0.15 21.94 4.33
CA PRO A 296 -0.17 20.69 5.09
C PRO A 296 -1.07 19.63 4.43
N GLY A 297 -0.80 18.34 4.68
CA GLY A 297 -1.70 17.24 4.29
C GLY A 297 -2.87 17.08 5.27
N LEU A 298 -3.81 16.20 4.93
CA LEU A 298 -5.05 15.99 5.70
C LEU A 298 -4.82 15.70 7.19
N ALA A 299 -3.85 14.83 7.52
CA ALA A 299 -3.55 14.47 8.91
C ALA A 299 -3.11 15.70 9.73
N ALA A 300 -2.23 16.53 9.16
CA ALA A 300 -1.74 17.74 9.82
C ALA A 300 -2.84 18.80 9.99
N LEU A 301 -3.76 18.93 9.02
CA LEU A 301 -4.93 19.81 9.13
C LEU A 301 -5.89 19.38 10.25
N LYS A 302 -6.04 18.07 10.46
CA LYS A 302 -6.86 17.53 11.55
C LYS A 302 -6.28 17.90 12.92
N GLU A 303 -4.97 17.81 13.07
CA GLU A 303 -4.28 18.11 14.34
C GLU A 303 -4.26 19.60 14.68
N SER A 304 -4.14 20.46 13.66
CA SER A 304 -4.25 21.90 13.86
C SER A 304 -5.69 22.34 14.18
N GLY A 305 -6.67 21.44 14.02
CA GLY A 305 -8.11 21.75 14.12
C GLY A 305 -8.61 22.61 12.95
N GLU A 306 -7.81 22.78 11.90
CA GLU A 306 -8.16 23.55 10.71
C GLU A 306 -9.06 22.74 9.77
N LEU A 307 -8.92 21.41 9.75
CA LEU A 307 -9.73 20.53 8.91
C LEU A 307 -11.23 20.69 9.18
N GLN A 308 -11.65 20.69 10.44
CA GLN A 308 -13.05 20.89 10.83
C GLN A 308 -13.58 22.23 10.31
N LYS A 309 -12.81 23.31 10.49
CA LYS A 309 -13.20 24.66 10.02
C LYS A 309 -13.37 24.69 8.50
N MET A 310 -12.49 24.01 7.76
CA MET A 310 -12.58 23.92 6.30
C MET A 310 -13.83 23.17 5.85
N ILE A 311 -14.18 22.06 6.53
CA ILE A 311 -15.39 21.28 6.23
C ILE A 311 -16.66 22.09 6.53
N GLU A 312 -16.71 22.76 7.69
CA GLU A 312 -17.84 23.62 8.08
C GLU A 312 -18.03 24.79 7.10
N ALA A 313 -16.93 25.44 6.70
CA ALA A 313 -16.96 26.54 5.73
C ALA A 313 -17.38 26.08 4.32
N ALA A 314 -16.98 24.87 3.90
CA ALA A 314 -17.43 24.31 2.63
C ALA A 314 -18.94 24.04 2.64
N SER A 315 -19.42 23.37 3.69
CA SER A 315 -20.84 23.03 3.88
C SER A 315 -21.76 24.25 4.02
N SER A 316 -21.19 25.44 4.27
CA SER A 316 -21.95 26.69 4.40
C SER A 316 -22.07 27.46 3.07
N ARG A 317 -21.31 27.11 2.02
CA ARG A 317 -21.34 27.83 0.73
C ARG A 317 -22.65 27.70 -0.03
N GLU A 318 -23.40 26.61 0.16
CA GLU A 318 -24.72 26.44 -0.47
C GLU A 318 -25.76 27.42 0.11
N LYS A 319 -25.54 28.01 1.29
CA LYS A 319 -26.54 28.88 1.93
C LYS A 319 -26.47 30.35 1.52
N GLU A 320 -25.41 30.78 0.85
CA GLU A 320 -25.20 32.19 0.47
C GLU A 320 -25.55 32.49 -1.00
N SER A 321 -25.81 31.48 -1.84
CA SER A 321 -26.18 31.68 -3.24
C SER A 321 -27.70 31.76 -3.50
N ASP A 322 -28.51 31.58 -2.47
CA ASP A 322 -29.98 31.54 -2.52
C ASP A 322 -30.67 32.70 -1.75
N GLU A 323 -29.92 33.73 -1.31
CA GLU A 323 -30.45 35.02 -0.81
C GLU A 323 -30.18 36.18 -1.78
#